data_AF-A0A256F494-F1
#
_entry.id   AF-A0A256F494-F1
#
_cell.length_a   1.000
_cell.length_b   1.000
_cell.length_c   1.000
_cell.angle_alpha   90.00
_cell.angle_beta   90.00
_cell.angle_gamma   90.00
#
_symmetry.space_group_name_H-M   'P 1'
#
loop_
_entity.id
_entity.type
_entity.pdbx_description
1 polymer ?
#
loop_
_entity_poly.entity_id
_entity_poly.type
_entity_poly.pdbx_seq_one_letter_code
_entity_poly.pdbx_strand_id
1 'polypeptide(L)'
;MNFKIRMAMLAVATTGLFSITAMEAQAARCGGASWYALTSRTASGERMNPAGMTAAHRTLPLGSKVKVTNQRNGKSLIVRINDRGPFIKGRVLDLSKGAAQRLGFISAGHTNVCFTPL
;
A
#
# COMPACT_ATOMS: atom_id res chain seq x y z
N MET A 1 -26.95 67.58 -28.09
CA MET A 1 -28.14 66.80 -27.71
C MET A 1 -27.65 65.58 -26.94
N ASN A 2 -28.02 65.48 -25.66
CA ASN A 2 -27.66 64.37 -24.77
C ASN A 2 -28.55 63.14 -24.99
N PHE A 3 -28.15 62.04 -24.32
CA PHE A 3 -28.88 60.81 -23.96
C PHE A 3 -28.69 59.58 -24.87
N LYS A 4 -28.38 58.36 -24.40
CA LYS A 4 -28.01 57.83 -23.06
C LYS A 4 -27.79 56.29 -23.20
N ILE A 5 -26.65 55.76 -22.69
CA ILE A 5 -26.39 54.50 -21.93
C ILE A 5 -26.82 53.12 -22.54
N ARG A 6 -26.25 51.90 -22.33
CA ARG A 6 -25.34 51.15 -21.40
C ARG A 6 -24.72 49.99 -22.22
N MET A 7 -23.52 49.47 -21.94
CA MET A 7 -23.26 48.36 -21.00
C MET A 7 -21.73 48.19 -20.94
N ALA A 8 -21.09 48.57 -19.85
CA ALA A 8 -20.67 47.66 -18.77
C ALA A 8 -19.58 46.66 -19.21
N MET A 9 -18.32 47.12 -19.18
CA MET A 9 -17.16 46.25 -18.98
C MET A 9 -17.30 45.56 -17.63
N LEU A 10 -17.45 44.24 -17.63
CA LEU A 10 -17.21 43.42 -16.46
C LEU A 10 -16.17 42.37 -16.86
N ALA A 11 -14.90 42.70 -16.63
CA ALA A 11 -13.82 41.73 -16.69
C ALA A 11 -13.97 40.80 -15.47
N VAL A 12 -14.72 39.72 -15.64
CA VAL A 12 -14.71 38.62 -14.67
C VAL A 12 -13.46 37.80 -14.95
N ALA A 13 -12.33 38.25 -14.41
CA ALA A 13 -11.18 37.37 -14.20
C ALA A 13 -11.58 36.40 -13.09
N THR A 14 -12.19 35.27 -13.44
CA THR A 14 -12.36 34.16 -12.54
C THR A 14 -10.97 33.63 -12.19
N THR A 15 -10.41 34.09 -11.08
CA THR A 15 -9.28 33.43 -10.43
C THR A 15 -9.78 32.06 -9.99
N GLY A 16 -9.62 31.07 -10.88
CA GLY A 16 -9.83 29.68 -10.55
C GLY A 16 -8.87 29.31 -9.42
N LEU A 17 -9.41 29.20 -8.20
CA LEU A 17 -8.74 28.56 -7.07
C LEU A 17 -8.58 27.08 -7.42
N PHE A 18 -7.50 26.76 -8.14
CA PHE A 18 -7.02 25.39 -8.27
C PHE A 18 -6.64 24.92 -6.88
N SER A 19 -7.55 24.17 -6.25
CA SER A 19 -7.25 23.43 -5.03
C SER A 19 -6.30 22.30 -5.40
N ILE A 20 -5.00 22.57 -5.26
CA ILE A 20 -3.96 21.54 -5.23
C ILE A 20 -4.16 20.72 -3.96
N THR A 21 -4.90 19.61 -4.07
CA THR A 21 -4.94 18.63 -2.99
C THR A 21 -3.55 18.00 -2.89
N ALA A 22 -2.86 18.28 -1.79
CA ALA A 22 -1.61 17.61 -1.46
C ALA A 22 -1.89 16.11 -1.33
N MET A 23 -1.26 15.29 -2.17
CA MET A 23 -1.30 13.83 -2.04
C MET A 23 -0.58 13.48 -0.74
N GLU A 24 -1.33 13.23 0.32
CA GLU A 24 -0.78 12.90 1.63
C GLU A 24 -0.15 11.50 1.55
N ALA A 25 1.19 11.46 1.48
CA ALA A 25 1.93 10.21 1.42
C ALA A 25 1.66 9.41 2.71
N GLN A 26 0.99 8.26 2.60
CA GLN A 26 0.72 7.42 3.75
C GLN A 26 2.05 7.01 4.41
N ALA A 27 2.16 7.25 5.72
CA ALA A 27 3.37 6.96 6.47
C ALA A 27 3.74 5.47 6.36
N ALA A 28 5.03 5.21 6.12
CA ALA A 28 5.57 3.86 6.11
C ALA A 28 5.50 3.24 7.51
N ARG A 29 5.07 1.98 7.58
CA ARG A 29 4.97 1.21 8.83
C ARG A 29 6.02 0.11 8.79
N CYS A 30 6.83 0.00 9.83
CA CYS A 30 7.97 -0.92 9.85
C CYS A 30 7.87 -1.95 10.96
N GLY A 31 8.51 -3.10 10.76
CA GLY A 31 8.63 -4.16 11.75
C GLY A 31 9.12 -5.45 11.12
N GLY A 32 9.10 -6.53 11.90
CA GLY A 32 9.49 -7.85 11.40
C GLY A 32 8.54 -8.35 10.32
N ALA A 33 9.05 -9.16 9.41
CA ALA A 33 8.27 -9.96 8.48
C ALA A 33 8.80 -11.38 8.40
N SER A 34 7.91 -12.33 8.14
CA SER A 34 8.27 -13.71 7.84
C SER A 34 7.61 -14.17 6.55
N TRP A 35 7.66 -15.47 6.25
CA TRP A 35 6.97 -16.03 5.11
C TRP A 35 6.24 -17.34 5.43
N TYR A 36 5.22 -17.64 4.64
CA TYR A 36 4.40 -18.85 4.80
C TYR A 36 4.09 -19.52 3.45
N ALA A 37 3.79 -20.82 3.54
CA ALA A 37 3.29 -21.65 2.45
C ALA A 37 2.29 -22.65 3.06
N LEU A 38 1.00 -22.33 2.94
CA LEU A 38 -0.08 -23.15 3.50
C LEU A 38 -0.77 -23.95 2.40
N THR A 39 -1.39 -25.06 2.77
CA THR A 39 -2.25 -25.86 1.89
C THR A 39 -3.74 -25.51 2.02
N SER A 40 -4.09 -24.67 3.02
CA SER A 40 -5.45 -24.24 3.35
C SER A 40 -5.90 -23.01 2.54
N ARG A 41 -7.14 -22.59 2.78
CA ARG A 41 -7.65 -21.28 2.36
C ARG A 41 -7.11 -20.18 3.29
N THR A 42 -6.95 -18.98 2.75
CA THR A 42 -6.63 -17.77 3.51
C THR A 42 -7.90 -17.12 4.07
N ALA A 43 -7.75 -16.05 4.88
CA ALA A 43 -8.89 -15.29 5.40
C ALA A 43 -9.74 -14.59 4.31
N SER A 44 -9.22 -14.36 3.10
CA SER A 44 -10.04 -13.90 1.96
C SER A 44 -10.88 -15.02 1.32
N GLY A 45 -10.71 -16.27 1.77
CA GLY A 45 -11.42 -17.43 1.24
C GLY A 45 -10.76 -18.06 0.01
N GLU A 46 -9.75 -17.43 -0.61
CA GLU A 46 -9.00 -18.02 -1.72
C GLU A 46 -8.08 -19.15 -1.24
N ARG A 47 -7.76 -20.12 -2.11
CA ARG A 47 -6.70 -21.11 -1.81
C ARG A 47 -5.36 -20.37 -1.77
N MET A 48 -4.55 -20.66 -0.75
CA MET A 48 -3.22 -20.06 -0.65
C MET A 48 -2.37 -20.47 -1.86
N ASN A 49 -1.73 -19.48 -2.50
CA ASN A 49 -0.78 -19.70 -3.58
C ASN A 49 0.65 -19.34 -3.10
N PRO A 50 1.53 -20.32 -2.89
CA PRO A 50 2.90 -20.07 -2.46
C PRO A 50 3.71 -19.20 -3.41
N ALA A 51 3.43 -19.24 -4.72
CA ALA A 51 4.12 -18.42 -5.71
C ALA A 51 3.51 -17.01 -5.90
N GLY A 52 2.36 -16.73 -5.27
CA GLY A 52 1.65 -15.46 -5.41
C GLY A 52 2.38 -14.27 -4.79
N MET A 53 1.96 -13.05 -5.12
CA MET A 53 2.45 -11.80 -4.50
C MET A 53 1.45 -11.30 -3.47
N THR A 54 1.37 -12.02 -2.35
CA THR A 54 0.37 -11.77 -1.30
C THR A 54 0.98 -11.75 0.09
N ALA A 55 0.23 -11.21 1.05
CA ALA A 55 0.63 -11.17 2.45
C ALA A 55 -0.56 -11.27 3.41
N ALA A 56 -0.28 -11.73 4.62
CA ALA A 56 -1.15 -11.60 5.78
C ALA A 56 -0.86 -10.28 6.51
N HIS A 57 -1.92 -9.56 6.89
CA HIS A 57 -1.85 -8.40 7.77
C HIS A 57 -3.04 -8.39 8.75
N ARG A 58 -2.82 -7.89 9.97
CA ARG A 58 -3.80 -7.92 11.07
C ARG A 58 -5.09 -7.19 10.72
N THR A 59 -4.97 -5.94 10.30
CA THR A 59 -6.10 -5.01 10.19
C THR A 59 -6.32 -4.39 8.82
N LEU A 60 -5.35 -4.46 7.90
CA LEU A 60 -5.57 -3.93 6.55
C LEU A 60 -6.74 -4.66 5.86
N PRO A 61 -7.57 -3.94 5.10
CA PRO A 61 -8.63 -4.55 4.32
C PRO A 61 -8.08 -5.64 3.42
N LEU A 62 -8.80 -6.77 3.35
CA LEU A 62 -8.49 -7.81 2.37
C LEU A 62 -8.69 -7.23 0.98
N GLY A 63 -7.75 -7.49 0.07
CA GLY A 63 -7.71 -6.90 -1.28
C GLY A 63 -6.85 -5.64 -1.39
N SER A 64 -6.54 -4.96 -0.29
CA SER A 64 -5.64 -3.80 -0.28
C SER A 64 -4.24 -4.18 -0.79
N LYS A 65 -3.53 -3.22 -1.38
CA LYS A 65 -2.14 -3.40 -1.83
C LYS A 65 -1.21 -2.58 -0.97
N VAL A 66 -0.01 -3.11 -0.76
CA VAL A 66 1.06 -2.41 -0.06
C VAL A 66 2.36 -2.57 -0.83
N LYS A 67 3.15 -1.49 -0.91
CA LYS A 67 4.56 -1.59 -1.30
C LYS A 67 5.34 -2.02 -0.07
N VAL A 68 6.13 -3.08 -0.18
CA VAL A 68 6.97 -3.62 0.89
C VAL A 68 8.43 -3.48 0.49
N THR A 69 9.25 -2.97 1.40
CA THR A 69 10.70 -2.82 1.22
C THR A 69 11.42 -3.61 2.30
N ASN A 70 12.33 -4.50 1.91
CA ASN A 70 13.23 -5.20 2.82
C ASN A 70 14.37 -4.26 3.23
N GLN A 71 14.44 -3.93 4.53
CA GLN A 71 15.41 -2.96 5.04
C GLN A 71 16.87 -3.46 4.94
N ARG A 72 17.09 -4.77 4.86
CA ARG A 72 18.44 -5.35 4.78
C ARG A 72 19.10 -5.11 3.42
N ASN A 73 18.34 -5.16 2.34
CA ASN A 73 18.89 -5.17 0.98
C ASN A 73 18.25 -4.14 0.03
N GLY A 74 17.31 -3.33 0.52
CA GLY A 74 16.64 -2.29 -0.26
C GLY A 74 15.66 -2.79 -1.32
N LYS A 75 15.51 -4.11 -1.52
CA LYS A 75 14.56 -4.65 -2.50
C LYS A 75 13.14 -4.32 -2.09
N SER A 76 12.31 -3.98 -3.07
CA SER A 76 10.89 -3.70 -2.85
C SER A 76 10.00 -4.37 -3.88
N LEU A 77 8.76 -4.65 -3.48
CA LEU A 77 7.71 -5.16 -4.36
C LEU A 77 6.33 -4.77 -3.82
N ILE A 78 5.29 -4.95 -4.64
CA ILE A 78 3.90 -4.75 -4.22
C ILE A 78 3.29 -6.12 -3.94
N VAL A 79 2.58 -6.24 -2.81
CA VAL A 79 1.75 -7.40 -2.46
C VAL A 79 0.31 -6.99 -2.23
N ARG A 80 -0.61 -7.93 -2.45
CA ARG A 80 -2.01 -7.80 -2.02
C ARG A 80 -2.21 -8.47 -0.65
N ILE A 81 -2.91 -7.81 0.25
CA ILE A 81 -3.33 -8.42 1.52
C ILE A 81 -4.47 -9.39 1.25
N ASN A 82 -4.28 -10.67 1.55
CA ASN A 82 -5.30 -11.70 1.33
C ASN A 82 -5.53 -12.60 2.56
N ASP A 83 -4.82 -12.34 3.65
CA ASP A 83 -4.87 -13.17 4.84
C ASP A 83 -4.75 -12.37 6.14
N ARG A 84 -4.93 -13.06 7.26
CA ARG A 84 -4.86 -12.50 8.63
C ARG A 84 -3.68 -13.05 9.41
N GLY A 85 -3.20 -12.22 10.32
CA GLY A 85 -1.90 -12.39 11.00
C GLY A 85 -0.98 -11.21 10.66
N PRO A 86 0.27 -11.18 11.13
CA PRO A 86 0.86 -12.12 12.07
C PRO A 86 0.25 -12.01 13.46
N PHE A 87 0.17 -13.10 14.22
CA PHE A 87 -0.28 -13.05 15.62
C PHE A 87 0.90 -13.03 16.62
N ILE A 88 2.11 -12.82 16.12
CA ILE A 88 3.35 -12.72 16.90
C ILE A 88 3.73 -11.24 17.07
N LYS A 89 4.03 -10.83 18.30
CA LYS A 89 4.46 -9.44 18.61
C LYS A 89 5.69 -9.05 17.78
N GLY A 90 5.75 -7.79 17.37
CA GLY A 90 6.87 -7.22 16.60
C GLY A 90 6.86 -7.54 15.10
N ARG A 91 6.03 -8.46 14.62
CA ARG A 91 5.90 -8.76 13.18
C ARG A 91 4.73 -8.01 12.57
N VAL A 92 4.91 -7.37 11.41
CA VAL A 92 3.89 -6.57 10.73
C VAL A 92 3.30 -7.26 9.50
N LEU A 93 4.02 -8.17 8.87
CA LEU A 93 3.58 -8.92 7.69
C LEU A 93 4.06 -10.38 7.74
N ASP A 94 3.23 -11.31 7.29
CA ASP A 94 3.69 -12.62 6.84
C ASP A 94 3.50 -12.66 5.33
N LEU A 95 4.56 -12.90 4.57
CA LEU A 95 4.56 -12.85 3.10
C LEU A 95 4.39 -14.25 2.52
N SER A 96 3.81 -14.37 1.32
CA SER A 96 3.91 -15.62 0.58
C SER A 96 5.38 -16.00 0.32
N LYS A 97 5.66 -17.30 0.14
CA LYS A 97 7.00 -17.79 -0.24
C LYS A 97 7.55 -17.06 -1.48
N GLY A 98 6.73 -16.84 -2.50
CA GLY A 98 7.11 -16.14 -3.73
C GLY A 98 7.52 -14.68 -3.49
N ALA A 99 6.76 -13.96 -2.66
CA ALA A 99 7.11 -12.57 -2.30
C ALA A 99 8.41 -12.52 -1.49
N ALA A 100 8.58 -13.43 -0.53
CA ALA A 100 9.79 -13.52 0.27
C ALA A 100 11.04 -13.87 -0.55
N GLN A 101 10.88 -14.72 -1.57
CA GLN A 101 11.96 -15.05 -2.52
C GLN A 101 12.41 -13.82 -3.29
N ARG A 102 11.46 -13.03 -3.81
CA ARG A 102 11.77 -11.80 -4.56
C ARG A 102 12.36 -10.70 -3.69
N LEU A 103 11.90 -10.57 -2.43
CA LEU A 103 12.50 -9.67 -1.44
C LEU A 103 13.83 -10.19 -0.89
N GLY A 104 14.22 -11.42 -1.21
CA GLY A 104 15.54 -11.97 -0.91
C GLY A 104 15.76 -12.29 0.57
N PHE A 105 14.77 -12.86 1.25
CA PHE A 105 14.93 -13.28 2.65
C PHE A 105 14.48 -14.72 2.95
N ILE A 106 14.26 -15.57 1.93
CA ILE A 106 13.85 -16.97 2.13
C ILE A 106 14.77 -17.72 3.08
N SER A 107 16.08 -17.72 2.82
CA SER A 107 17.05 -18.45 3.62
C SER A 107 17.17 -17.92 5.06
N ALA A 108 16.84 -16.65 5.29
CA ALA A 108 16.84 -16.07 6.63
C ALA A 108 15.57 -16.39 7.43
N GLY A 109 14.49 -16.85 6.78
CA GLY A 109 13.18 -17.10 7.41
C GLY A 109 12.40 -15.81 7.74
N HIS A 110 13.08 -14.77 8.21
CA HIS A 110 12.51 -13.49 8.57
C HIS A 110 13.45 -12.31 8.27
N THR A 111 12.90 -11.11 8.16
CA THR A 111 13.67 -9.86 8.01
C THR A 111 12.87 -8.68 8.56
N ASN A 112 13.49 -7.50 8.69
CA ASN A 112 12.73 -6.27 8.93
C ASN A 112 12.32 -5.64 7.60
N VAL A 113 11.07 -5.18 7.54
CA VAL A 113 10.50 -4.51 6.37
C VAL A 113 9.85 -3.21 6.78
N CYS A 114 9.72 -2.29 5.84
CA CYS A 114 8.74 -1.21 5.90
C CYS A 114 7.72 -1.42 4.79
N PHE A 115 6.44 -1.12 5.05
CA PHE A 115 5.42 -1.13 4.04
C PHE A 115 4.60 0.16 4.04
N THR A 116 4.08 0.51 2.86
CA THR A 116 3.21 1.67 2.64
C THR A 116 1.94 1.22 1.91
N PRO A 117 0.74 1.55 2.43
CA PRO A 117 -0.53 1.35 1.70
C PRO A 117 -0.54 2.08 0.35
N LEU A 118 -1.19 1.47 -0.64
CA LEU A 118 -1.44 2.03 -1.97
C LEU A 118 -2.92 2.33 -2.18
#